data_AF-A0A1T0CP35-F1
#
_entry.id   AF-A0A1T0CP35-F1
#
_cell.length_a   1.000
_cell.length_b   1.000
_cell.length_c   1.000
_cell.angle_alpha   90.00
_cell.angle_beta   90.00
_cell.angle_gamma   90.00
#
_symmetry.space_group_name_H-M   'P 1'
#
loop_
_entity.id
_entity.type
_entity.pdbx_description
1 polymer ?
#
loop_
_entity_poly.entity_id
_entity_poly.type
_entity_poly.pdbx_seq_one_letter_code
_entity_poly.pdbx_strand_id
1 'polypeptide(L)'
;MNAFLVRTVDGAEVLEPVTAQTQIKKGDLVEYQVLLTNNGKDRVRDMRVALSLPAGAEFTGFVSPSIGTQASADGSRFVFMPIRSSVNGTTQNLPFAQYQALRWSIQDLGIGATTVVKYRAIIR
;
A
#
# COMPACT_ATOMS: atom_id res chain seq x y z
N MET A 1 -3.75 10.61 -2.88
CA MET A 1 -3.61 9.53 -1.89
C MET A 1 -4.09 10.07 -0.57
N ASN A 2 -5.01 9.36 0.09
CA ASN A 2 -5.50 9.72 1.41
C ASN A 2 -4.77 8.87 2.45
N ALA A 3 -4.55 9.41 3.63
CA ALA A 3 -3.97 8.70 4.76
C ALA A 3 -4.94 8.77 5.93
N PHE A 4 -5.01 7.69 6.69
CA PHE A 4 -5.89 7.56 7.85
C PHE A 4 -5.11 6.97 9.02
N LEU A 5 -5.20 7.59 10.19
CA LEU A 5 -4.79 6.93 11.42
C LEU A 5 -5.76 5.80 11.71
N VAL A 6 -5.22 4.62 11.98
CA VAL A 6 -5.99 3.47 12.39
C VAL A 6 -6.07 3.48 13.91
N ARG A 7 -7.26 3.77 14.44
CA ARG A 7 -7.53 3.78 15.88
C ARG A 7 -8.43 2.62 16.27
N THR A 8 -8.40 2.24 17.54
CA THR A 8 -9.38 1.33 18.12
C THR A 8 -10.24 2.10 19.09
N VAL A 9 -11.54 2.16 18.82
CA VAL A 9 -12.54 2.80 19.68
C VAL A 9 -13.58 1.74 20.02
N ASP A 10 -13.78 1.47 21.30
CA ASP A 10 -14.70 0.43 21.80
C ASP A 10 -14.49 -0.96 21.17
N GLY A 11 -13.23 -1.31 20.90
CA GLY A 11 -12.86 -2.60 20.28
C GLY A 11 -13.06 -2.66 18.77
N ALA A 12 -13.62 -1.62 18.14
CA ALA A 12 -13.76 -1.51 16.70
C ALA A 12 -12.66 -0.64 16.10
N GLU A 13 -12.23 -0.99 14.89
CA GLU A 13 -11.29 -0.17 14.14
C GLU A 13 -11.99 1.04 13.53
N VAL A 14 -11.42 2.23 13.73
CA VAL A 14 -11.88 3.49 13.16
C VAL A 14 -10.74 4.12 12.36
N LEU A 15 -11.07 4.61 11.17
CA LEU A 15 -10.14 5.34 10.30
C LEU A 15 -10.35 6.85 10.48
N GLU A 16 -9.39 7.50 11.12
CA GLU A 16 -9.38 8.95 11.32
C GLU A 16 -8.60 9.62 10.17
N PRO A 17 -9.21 10.53 9.38
CA PRO A 17 -8.49 11.21 8.31
C PRO A 17 -7.27 11.97 8.82
N VAL A 18 -6.14 11.80 8.15
CA VAL A 18 -4.95 12.62 8.38
C VAL A 18 -5.14 13.95 7.63
N THR A 19 -5.09 15.05 8.37
CA THR A 19 -5.12 16.42 7.85
C THR A 19 -3.85 17.17 8.23
N ALA A 20 -3.73 18.43 7.83
CA ALA A 20 -2.62 19.30 8.22
C ALA A 20 -2.51 19.53 9.74
N GLN A 21 -3.60 19.30 10.49
CA GLN A 21 -3.65 19.45 11.95
C GLN A 21 -3.42 18.13 12.69
N THR A 22 -3.39 17.00 11.99
CA THR A 22 -3.18 15.69 12.60
C THR A 22 -1.74 15.56 13.08
N GLN A 23 -1.56 15.33 14.37
CA GLN A 23 -0.25 14.98 14.93
C GLN A 23 0.02 13.49 14.72
N ILE A 24 0.87 13.17 13.75
CA ILE A 24 1.38 11.82 13.55
C ILE A 24 2.58 11.58 14.46
N LYS A 25 2.59 10.46 15.17
CA LYS A 25 3.64 10.09 16.13
C LYS A 25 4.26 8.74 15.74
N LYS A 26 5.50 8.53 16.17
CA LYS A 26 6.14 7.22 16.12
C LYS A 26 5.25 6.16 16.76
N GLY A 27 5.11 5.02 16.09
CA GLY A 27 4.24 3.91 16.49
C GLY A 27 2.81 4.00 15.96
N ASP A 28 2.38 5.14 15.40
CA ASP A 28 1.06 5.23 14.78
C ASP A 28 0.94 4.27 13.59
N LEU A 29 -0.17 3.54 13.54
CA LEU A 29 -0.58 2.74 12.38
C LEU A 29 -1.36 3.63 11.43
N VAL A 30 -0.90 3.73 10.19
CA VAL A 30 -1.50 4.55 9.14
C VAL A 30 -1.94 3.66 7.97
N GLU A 31 -3.19 3.81 7.54
CA GLU A 31 -3.71 3.23 6.29
C GLU A 31 -3.66 4.29 5.19
N TYR A 32 -2.97 3.98 4.10
CA TYR A 32 -2.91 4.79 2.89
C TYR A 32 -3.88 4.21 1.86
N GLN A 33 -4.72 5.06 1.27
CA GLN A 33 -5.71 4.66 0.28
C GLN A 33 -5.61 5.52 -0.98
N VAL A 34 -5.82 4.90 -2.14
CA VAL A 34 -5.97 5.58 -3.42
C VAL A 34 -7.23 5.08 -4.10
N LEU A 35 -8.23 5.98 -4.21
CA LEU A 35 -9.41 5.79 -5.03
C LEU A 35 -9.08 6.17 -6.47
N LEU A 36 -9.32 5.25 -7.39
CA LEU A 36 -9.18 5.47 -8.83
C LEU A 36 -10.57 5.37 -9.48
N THR A 37 -10.89 6.33 -10.34
CA THR A 37 -12.12 6.37 -11.12
C THR A 37 -11.78 6.43 -12.59
N ASN A 38 -12.37 5.55 -13.41
CA ASN A 38 -12.26 5.67 -14.85
C ASN A 38 -13.28 6.70 -15.38
N ASN A 39 -12.81 7.94 -15.56
CA ASN A 39 -13.61 9.03 -16.15
C ASN A 39 -13.50 9.09 -17.69
N GLY A 40 -12.87 8.09 -18.31
CA GLY A 40 -12.71 8.01 -19.76
C GLY A 40 -13.99 7.57 -20.48
N LYS A 41 -13.93 7.56 -21.81
CA LYS A 41 -15.02 7.07 -22.67
C LYS A 41 -14.92 5.56 -22.95
N ASP A 42 -13.79 4.95 -22.60
CA ASP A 42 -13.49 3.53 -22.81
C ASP A 42 -13.12 2.85 -21.49
N ARG A 43 -13.22 1.52 -21.46
CA ARG A 43 -12.74 0.72 -20.32
C ARG A 43 -11.21 0.67 -20.28
N VAL A 44 -10.65 0.71 -19.08
CA VAL A 44 -9.21 0.51 -18.86
C VAL A 44 -8.94 -0.98 -18.71
N ARG A 45 -8.21 -1.57 -19.66
CA ARG A 45 -7.95 -3.02 -19.70
C ARG A 45 -6.89 -3.47 -18.70
N ASP A 46 -5.80 -2.73 -18.61
CA ASP A 46 -4.67 -3.03 -17.71
C ASP A 46 -4.16 -1.72 -17.11
N MET A 47 -4.32 -1.56 -15.80
CA MET A 47 -3.84 -0.42 -15.04
C MET A 47 -2.85 -0.87 -13.98
N ARG A 48 -1.63 -0.32 -14.02
CA ARG A 48 -0.63 -0.52 -12.97
C ARG A 48 -0.62 0.68 -12.05
N VAL A 49 -0.86 0.45 -10.77
CA VAL A 49 -0.79 1.49 -9.72
C VAL A 49 0.40 1.18 -8.84
N ALA A 50 1.40 2.07 -8.84
CA ALA A 50 2.57 1.96 -7.97
C ALA A 50 2.55 3.07 -6.91
N LEU A 51 2.76 2.71 -5.65
CA LEU A 51 2.83 3.64 -4.53
C LEU A 51 4.15 3.47 -3.80
N SER A 52 4.90 4.56 -3.65
CA SER A 52 6.08 4.60 -2.79
C SER A 52 5.67 4.61 -1.33
N LEU A 53 6.44 3.94 -0.49
CA LEU A 53 6.29 3.97 0.96
C LEU A 53 6.93 5.27 1.48
N PRO A 54 6.25 6.02 2.36
CA PRO A 54 6.81 7.21 2.97
C PRO A 54 8.10 6.91 3.73
N ALA A 55 9.06 7.83 3.64
CA ALA A 55 10.22 7.80 4.50
C ALA A 55 9.78 7.86 5.97
N GLY A 56 10.44 7.08 6.82
CA GLY A 56 10.05 6.98 8.23
C GLY A 56 8.78 6.15 8.48
N ALA A 57 8.30 5.38 7.51
CA ALA A 57 7.23 4.40 7.70
C ALA A 57 7.71 2.99 7.36
N GLU A 58 7.25 2.00 8.12
CA GLU A 58 7.49 0.58 7.86
C GLU A 58 6.19 -0.11 7.44
N PHE A 59 6.22 -0.78 6.30
CA PHE A 59 5.08 -1.57 5.83
C PHE A 59 4.74 -2.70 6.80
N THR A 60 3.45 -2.94 7.03
CA THR A 60 3.00 -3.98 7.97
C THR A 60 2.76 -5.34 7.31
N GLY A 61 2.83 -5.43 5.98
CA GLY A 61 2.36 -6.59 5.23
C GLY A 61 0.91 -6.48 4.76
N PHE A 62 0.13 -5.53 5.30
CA PHE A 62 -1.27 -5.38 4.93
C PHE A 62 -1.45 -4.57 3.65
N VAL A 63 -2.15 -5.15 2.69
CA VAL A 63 -2.58 -4.51 1.44
C VAL A 63 -3.99 -4.95 1.04
N SER A 64 -4.68 -4.12 0.27
CA SER A 64 -5.92 -4.51 -0.42
C SER A 64 -6.00 -3.79 -1.77
N PRO A 65 -6.33 -4.50 -2.87
CA PRO A 65 -6.38 -5.96 -3.00
C PRO A 65 -5.02 -6.61 -2.63
N SER A 66 -5.03 -7.85 -2.14
CA SER A 66 -3.80 -8.56 -1.76
C SER A 66 -3.27 -9.45 -2.87
N ILE A 67 -4.16 -10.12 -3.61
CA ILE A 67 -3.82 -11.04 -4.69
C ILE A 67 -3.07 -10.30 -5.80
N GLY A 68 -1.93 -10.85 -6.22
CA GLY A 68 -1.13 -10.31 -7.32
C GLY A 68 -0.38 -9.02 -6.99
N THR A 69 -0.42 -8.56 -5.74
CA THR A 69 0.34 -7.36 -5.32
C THR A 69 1.83 -7.65 -5.38
N GLN A 70 2.56 -6.68 -5.94
CA GLN A 70 4.00 -6.71 -6.05
C GLN A 70 4.61 -5.67 -5.12
N ALA A 71 5.85 -5.89 -4.72
CA ALA A 71 6.64 -4.94 -3.94
C ALA A 71 8.02 -4.74 -4.55
N SER A 72 8.65 -3.64 -4.18
CA SER A 72 10.02 -3.31 -4.53
C SER A 72 10.81 -2.90 -3.29
N ALA A 73 12.06 -3.33 -3.22
CA ALA A 73 13.02 -2.90 -2.20
C ALA A 73 13.92 -1.74 -2.67
N ASP A 74 13.83 -1.35 -3.94
CA ASP A 74 14.64 -0.30 -4.57
C ASP A 74 13.80 0.77 -5.31
N GLY A 75 12.48 0.64 -5.29
CA GLY A 75 11.52 1.52 -5.96
C GLY A 75 11.35 1.29 -7.47
N SER A 76 12.15 0.40 -8.08
CA SER A 76 12.21 0.20 -9.53
C SER A 76 11.86 -1.23 -9.96
N ARG A 77 12.40 -2.25 -9.28
CA ARG A 77 12.16 -3.66 -9.56
C ARG A 77 11.03 -4.17 -8.68
N PHE A 78 9.93 -4.57 -9.32
CA PHE A 78 8.76 -5.11 -8.64
C PHE A 78 8.67 -6.63 -8.80
N VAL A 79 8.50 -7.32 -7.67
CA VAL A 79 8.31 -8.78 -7.60
C VAL A 79 7.06 -9.09 -6.76
N PHE A 80 6.47 -10.27 -6.95
CA PHE A 80 5.33 -10.68 -6.11
C PHE A 80 5.71 -10.72 -4.63
N MET A 81 4.81 -10.28 -3.77
CA MET A 81 5.05 -10.30 -2.33
C MET A 81 4.95 -11.73 -1.75
N PRO A 82 5.76 -12.06 -0.73
CA PRO A 82 6.82 -11.24 -0.16
C PRO A 82 8.08 -11.22 -1.05
N ILE A 83 8.83 -10.12 -1.02
CA ILE A 83 10.19 -10.06 -1.58
C ILE A 83 11.04 -11.11 -0.86
N ARG A 84 11.72 -11.95 -1.62
CA ARG A 84 12.68 -12.94 -1.11
C ARG A 84 14.10 -12.49 -1.42
N SER A 85 15.00 -12.72 -0.48
CA SER A 85 16.44 -12.47 -0.60
C SER A 85 17.21 -13.74 -0.23
N SER A 86 18.42 -13.90 -0.79
CA SER A 86 19.34 -14.95 -0.36
C SER A 86 20.35 -14.35 0.60
N VAL A 87 20.43 -14.90 1.81
CA VAL A 87 21.44 -14.52 2.81
C VAL A 87 22.18 -15.78 3.22
N ASN A 88 23.49 -15.80 3.00
CA ASN A 88 24.35 -16.96 3.22
C ASN A 88 23.84 -18.25 2.53
N GLY A 89 23.31 -18.12 1.31
CA GLY A 89 22.77 -19.25 0.54
C GLY A 89 21.37 -19.72 0.96
N THR A 90 20.79 -19.14 2.01
CA THR A 90 19.43 -19.44 2.46
C THR A 90 18.45 -18.41 1.91
N THR A 91 17.36 -18.88 1.30
CA THR A 91 16.26 -18.00 0.88
C THR A 91 15.43 -17.61 2.09
N GLN A 92 15.30 -16.31 2.31
CA GLN A 92 14.45 -15.75 3.37
C GLN A 92 13.60 -14.59 2.86
N ASN A 93 12.49 -14.33 3.54
CA ASN A 93 11.69 -13.14 3.27
C ASN A 93 12.50 -11.90 3.67
N LEU A 94 12.53 -10.92 2.77
CA LEU A 94 13.07 -9.61 3.10
C LEU A 94 12.14 -8.96 4.14
N PRO A 95 12.68 -8.41 5.25
CA PRO A 95 11.87 -7.69 6.22
C PRO A 95 11.07 -6.55 5.58
N PHE A 96 9.82 -6.33 6.00
CA PHE A 96 8.98 -5.27 5.45
C PHE A 96 9.56 -3.86 5.66
N ALA A 97 10.37 -3.68 6.71
CA ALA A 97 11.25 -2.54 6.92
C ALA A 97 12.06 -2.08 5.69
N GLN A 98 12.37 -3.00 4.78
CA GLN A 98 13.23 -2.76 3.61
C GLN A 98 12.42 -2.56 2.32
N TYR A 99 11.08 -2.59 2.39
CA TYR A 99 10.24 -2.34 1.24
C TYR A 99 10.21 -0.84 0.98
N GLN A 100 10.20 -0.44 -0.29
CA GLN A 100 10.20 0.96 -0.73
C GLN A 100 8.99 1.31 -1.60
N ALA A 101 8.40 0.35 -2.30
CA ALA A 101 7.18 0.58 -3.08
C ALA A 101 6.30 -0.67 -3.17
N LEU A 102 5.00 -0.44 -3.41
CA LEU A 102 4.00 -1.45 -3.71
C LEU A 102 3.41 -1.21 -5.10
N ARG A 103 2.99 -2.27 -5.78
CA ARG A 103 2.34 -2.18 -7.08
C ARG A 103 1.18 -3.15 -7.22
N TRP A 104 0.05 -2.64 -7.70
CA TRP A 104 -1.14 -3.41 -8.05
C TRP A 104 -1.32 -3.41 -9.57
N SER A 105 -1.88 -4.51 -10.08
CA SER A 105 -2.39 -4.61 -11.45
C SER A 105 -3.90 -4.74 -11.37
N ILE A 106 -4.62 -3.74 -11.87
CA ILE A 106 -6.08 -3.72 -11.95
C ILE A 106 -6.47 -4.03 -13.39
N GLN A 107 -7.27 -5.07 -13.58
CA GLN A 107 -7.79 -5.46 -14.88
C GLN A 107 -9.21 -4.95 -15.07
N ASP A 108 -9.55 -4.59 -16.32
CA ASP A 108 -10.91 -4.29 -16.78
C ASP A 108 -11.72 -3.32 -15.90
N LEU A 109 -11.16 -2.14 -15.62
CA LEU A 109 -11.92 -1.06 -14.97
C LEU A 109 -12.89 -0.41 -15.98
N GLY A 110 -14.18 -0.72 -15.83
CA GLY A 110 -15.26 -0.20 -16.68
C GLY A 110 -15.40 1.32 -16.66
N ILE A 111 -16.18 1.87 -17.59
CA ILE A 111 -16.47 3.32 -17.67
C ILE A 111 -17.25 3.75 -16.42
N GLY A 112 -16.80 4.81 -15.76
CA GLY A 112 -17.37 5.30 -14.50
C GLY A 112 -17.11 4.40 -13.29
N ALA A 113 -16.48 3.24 -13.48
CA ALA A 113 -16.17 2.32 -12.39
C ALA A 113 -15.04 2.88 -11.52
N THR A 114 -15.06 2.46 -10.26
CA THR A 114 -14.05 2.82 -9.27
C THR A 114 -13.34 1.59 -8.71
N THR A 115 -12.11 1.78 -8.27
CA THR A 115 -11.37 0.79 -7.48
C THR A 115 -10.55 1.52 -6.41
N VAL A 116 -10.24 0.82 -5.33
CA VAL A 116 -9.38 1.35 -4.26
C VAL A 116 -8.22 0.40 -4.05
N VAL A 117 -7.00 0.95 -4.03
CA VAL A 117 -5.84 0.24 -3.50
C VAL A 117 -5.44 0.85 -2.18
N LYS A 118 -5.01 0.02 -1.23
CA LYS A 118 -4.58 0.46 0.09
C LYS A 118 -3.49 -0.40 0.69
N TYR A 119 -2.72 0.20 1.57
CA TYR A 119 -1.71 -0.47 2.38
C TYR A 119 -1.62 0.15 3.77
N ARG A 120 -1.04 -0.57 4.74
CA ARG A 120 -0.76 -0.02 6.07
C ARG A 120 0.73 0.01 6.36
N ALA A 121 1.13 1.04 7.09
CA ALA A 121 2.48 1.20 7.60
C ALA A 121 2.45 1.74 9.04
N ILE A 122 3.49 1.40 9.81
CA ILE A 122 3.74 1.96 11.14
C ILE A 122 4.80 3.06 11.01
N ILE A 123 4.55 4.21 11.64
CA ILE A 123 5.51 5.32 11.66
C ILE A 123 6.68 5.00 12.61
N ARG A 124 7.91 5.19 12.15
CA ARG A 124 9.18 4.82 12.82
C ARG A 124 9.78 5.93 13.68
#